data_AF-A0A975R912-F1
#
_entry.id   AF-A0A975R912-F1
#
_cell.length_a   1.000
_cell.length_b   1.000
_cell.length_c   1.000
_cell.angle_alpha   90.00
_cell.angle_beta   90.00
_cell.angle_gamma   90.00
#
_symmetry.space_group_name_H-M   'P 1'
#
loop_
_entity.id
_entity.type
_entity.pdbx_description
1 polymer ?
#
loop_
_entity_poly.entity_id
_entity_poly.type
_entity_poly.pdbx_seq_one_letter_code
_entity_poly.pdbx_strand_id
1 'polypeptide(L)'
;MLGVKGDCRGCASFDFVVLCKQDVEEPLKVVRHVLERLGLSLNETKTHRVDAKQASFNFLGFTIQMSQGARTGKPYPNVRPADKSLKKIKARLTELTARNLTAIPLEDVVGRMNRSLRGWANYFHYRNSSQIMGKARQHAEDRLRTHLLKRYKVKNRKAALIRFPRRDLYEQYGLYKVPTVAGWNSAHPSVSRASESRVR
;
A
#
# COMPACT_ATOMS: atom_id res chain seq x y z
N MET A 1 -6.02 6.10 -21.80
CA MET A 1 -4.70 5.76 -21.24
C MET A 1 -4.80 4.28 -21.01
N LEU A 2 -4.34 3.51 -21.99
CA LEU A 2 -4.48 2.06 -21.96
C LEU A 2 -3.28 1.50 -21.21
N GLY A 3 -3.55 0.85 -20.08
CA GLY A 3 -2.57 0.10 -19.31
C GLY A 3 -2.52 -1.33 -19.82
N VAL A 4 -1.36 -1.79 -20.28
CA VAL A 4 -1.09 -3.21 -20.49
C VAL A 4 -0.32 -3.71 -19.30
N LYS A 5 -0.93 -4.55 -18.46
CA LYS A 5 -0.20 -5.26 -17.41
C LYS A 5 0.42 -6.52 -18.01
N GLY A 6 1.75 -6.62 -18.08
CA GLY A 6 2.43 -7.83 -18.55
C GLY A 6 3.10 -8.60 -17.42
N ASP A 7 3.14 -9.94 -17.53
CA ASP A 7 3.88 -10.85 -16.63
C ASP A 7 4.77 -11.77 -17.48
N CYS A 8 6.02 -11.97 -17.06
CA CYS A 8 7.02 -12.77 -17.79
C CYS A 8 7.26 -14.13 -17.12
N ARG A 9 7.48 -15.19 -17.91
CA ARG A 9 7.97 -16.50 -17.41
C ARG A 9 9.48 -16.62 -17.67
N GLY A 10 10.28 -17.03 -16.69
CA GLY A 10 11.72 -17.26 -16.91
C GLY A 10 12.58 -17.33 -15.64
N CYS A 11 12.71 -16.23 -14.90
CA CYS A 11 13.31 -16.15 -13.56
C CYS A 11 12.98 -14.74 -13.03
N ALA A 12 12.37 -14.67 -11.84
CA ALA A 12 11.65 -13.51 -11.29
C ALA A 12 10.40 -13.09 -12.10
N SER A 13 9.23 -13.05 -11.44
CA SER A 13 8.01 -12.49 -12.05
C SER A 13 8.19 -10.97 -12.16
N PHE A 14 8.35 -10.49 -13.39
CA PHE A 14 8.39 -9.07 -13.71
C PHE A 14 6.99 -8.62 -14.14
N ASP A 15 6.34 -7.86 -13.26
CA ASP A 15 5.10 -7.14 -13.57
C ASP A 15 5.47 -5.76 -14.15
N PHE A 16 5.01 -5.42 -15.36
CA PHE A 16 5.18 -4.09 -15.95
C PHE A 16 3.86 -3.49 -16.45
N VAL A 17 3.83 -2.16 -16.62
CA VAL A 17 2.69 -1.43 -17.19
C VAL A 17 3.16 -0.53 -18.31
N VAL A 18 2.56 -0.68 -19.49
CA VAL A 18 2.75 0.24 -20.62
C VAL A 18 1.53 1.16 -20.69
N LEU A 19 1.75 2.47 -20.71
CA LEU A 19 0.70 3.48 -20.80
C LEU A 19 0.63 4.06 -22.21
N CYS A 20 -0.44 3.76 -22.93
CA CYS A 20 -0.65 4.26 -24.29
C CYS A 20 -1.76 5.32 -24.33
N LYS A 21 -1.60 6.34 -25.20
CA LYS A 21 -2.62 7.39 -25.36
C LYS A 21 -3.84 6.89 -26.14
N GLN A 22 -3.62 6.12 -27.20
CA GLN A 22 -4.66 5.67 -28.16
C GLN A 22 -4.41 4.22 -28.61
N ASP A 23 -3.40 3.97 -29.44
CA ASP A 23 -3.12 2.63 -29.95
C ASP A 23 -2.23 1.82 -28.99
N VAL A 24 -2.55 0.54 -28.86
CA VAL A 24 -1.88 -0.41 -27.97
C VAL A 24 -1.15 -1.50 -28.76
N GLU A 25 -1.53 -1.74 -30.02
CA GLU A 25 -0.99 -2.86 -30.81
C GLU A 25 0.48 -2.66 -31.15
N GLU A 26 0.86 -1.49 -31.67
CA GLU A 26 2.25 -1.19 -32.02
C GLU A 26 3.18 -1.24 -30.79
N PRO A 27 2.87 -0.59 -29.66
CA PRO A 27 3.65 -0.75 -28.43
C PRO A 27 3.74 -2.19 -27.93
N LEU A 28 2.67 -2.98 -28.04
CA LEU A 28 2.66 -4.39 -27.65
C LEU A 28 3.61 -5.23 -28.51
N LYS A 29 3.65 -5.00 -29.83
CA LYS A 29 4.59 -5.69 -30.74
C LYS A 29 6.04 -5.41 -30.36
N VAL A 30 6.36 -4.15 -30.10
CA VAL A 30 7.71 -3.74 -29.67
C VAL A 30 8.09 -4.41 -28.35
N VAL A 31 7.19 -4.41 -27.37
CA VAL A 31 7.42 -5.07 -26.07
C VAL A 31 7.65 -6.57 -26.25
N ARG A 32 6.84 -7.24 -27.07
CA ARG A 32 6.99 -8.67 -27.36
C ARG A 32 8.36 -8.95 -27.96
N HIS A 33 8.78 -8.18 -28.97
CA HIS A 33 10.08 -8.33 -29.61
C HIS A 33 11.25 -8.14 -28.63
N VAL A 34 11.18 -7.15 -27.74
CA VAL A 34 12.21 -6.91 -26.72
C VAL A 34 12.28 -8.05 -25.71
N LEU A 35 11.13 -8.55 -25.24
CA LEU A 35 11.08 -9.67 -24.30
C LEU A 35 11.64 -10.95 -24.90
N GLU A 36 11.30 -11.25 -26.16
CA GLU A 36 11.84 -12.40 -26.89
C GLU A 36 13.36 -12.36 -26.99
N ARG A 37 13.94 -11.18 -27.28
CA ARG A 37 15.40 -10.98 -27.29
C ARG A 37 16.06 -11.22 -25.93
N LEU A 38 15.31 -11.02 -24.85
CA LEU A 38 15.76 -11.29 -23.48
C LEU A 38 15.47 -12.74 -23.03
N GLY A 39 14.93 -13.59 -23.92
CA GLY A 39 14.54 -14.96 -23.61
C GLY A 39 13.28 -15.06 -22.73
N LEU A 40 12.48 -14.00 -22.67
CA LEU A 40 11.26 -13.92 -21.88
C LEU A 40 10.03 -14.00 -22.79
N SER A 41 8.98 -14.66 -22.30
CA SER A 41 7.68 -14.69 -22.98
C SER A 41 6.61 -14.00 -22.15
N LEU A 42 5.73 -13.31 -22.86
CA LEU A 42 4.61 -12.58 -22.26
C LEU A 42 3.49 -13.55 -21.91
N ASN A 43 2.98 -13.50 -20.68
CA ASN A 43 1.88 -14.34 -20.25
C ASN A 43 0.54 -13.73 -20.72
N GLU A 44 0.04 -14.22 -21.85
CA GLU A 44 -1.18 -13.70 -22.48
C GLU A 44 -2.43 -13.86 -21.58
N THR A 45 -2.48 -14.90 -20.73
CA THR A 45 -3.59 -15.13 -19.81
C THR A 45 -3.67 -14.07 -18.71
N LYS A 46 -2.54 -13.52 -18.29
CA LYS A 46 -2.47 -12.46 -17.25
C LYS A 46 -2.43 -11.06 -17.84
N THR A 47 -2.28 -10.95 -19.15
CA THR A 47 -2.13 -9.67 -19.83
C THR A 47 -3.48 -9.10 -20.18
N HIS A 48 -3.78 -7.93 -19.62
CA HIS A 48 -5.06 -7.27 -19.83
C HIS A 48 -4.85 -5.84 -20.30
N ARG A 49 -5.67 -5.44 -21.27
CA ARG A 49 -5.78 -4.06 -21.74
C ARG A 49 -6.86 -3.38 -20.92
N VAL A 50 -6.53 -2.28 -20.26
CA VAL A 50 -7.48 -1.52 -19.44
C VAL A 50 -7.45 -0.06 -19.85
N ASP A 51 -8.59 0.51 -20.26
CA ASP A 51 -8.68 1.97 -20.38
C ASP A 51 -8.84 2.60 -18.99
N ALA A 52 -7.75 3.21 -18.51
CA ALA A 52 -7.71 3.86 -17.20
C ALA A 52 -8.67 5.05 -17.07
N LYS A 53 -9.26 5.55 -18.18
CA LYS A 53 -10.31 6.57 -18.16
C LYS A 53 -11.67 6.03 -17.70
N GLN A 54 -11.92 4.74 -17.94
CA GLN A 54 -13.22 4.11 -17.67
C GLN A 54 -13.14 3.15 -16.49
N ALA A 55 -12.00 2.48 -16.30
CA ALA A 55 -11.81 1.47 -15.28
C ALA A 55 -10.51 1.65 -14.51
N SER A 56 -10.47 1.15 -13.27
CA SER A 56 -9.25 1.09 -12.47
C SER A 56 -8.52 -0.24 -12.68
N PHE A 57 -7.19 -0.24 -12.59
CA PHE A 57 -6.39 -1.46 -12.57
C PHE A 57 -5.45 -1.50 -11.35
N ASN A 58 -5.00 -2.71 -10.99
CA ASN A 58 -4.12 -2.91 -9.85
C ASN A 58 -2.69 -3.24 -10.28
N PHE A 59 -1.71 -2.51 -9.74
CA PHE A 59 -0.29 -2.69 -10.02
C PHE A 59 0.55 -2.45 -8.76
N LEU A 60 1.48 -3.36 -8.43
CA LEU A 60 2.37 -3.29 -7.25
C LEU A 60 1.66 -2.95 -5.92
N GLY A 61 0.41 -3.39 -5.76
CA GLY A 61 -0.39 -3.12 -4.57
C GLY A 61 -1.11 -1.77 -4.55
N PHE A 62 -1.05 -1.01 -5.64
CA PHE A 62 -1.82 0.22 -5.86
C PHE A 62 -2.97 -0.02 -6.82
N THR A 63 -4.05 0.74 -6.65
CA THR A 63 -5.11 0.91 -7.63
C THR A 63 -4.89 2.23 -8.35
N ILE A 64 -4.81 2.17 -9.68
CA ILE A 64 -4.56 3.31 -10.56
C ILE A 64 -5.79 3.52 -11.44
N GLN A 65 -6.26 4.76 -11.53
CA GLN A 65 -7.37 5.17 -12.40
C GLN A 65 -7.24 6.65 -12.75
N MET A 66 -7.87 7.10 -13.83
CA MET A 66 -8.09 8.53 -14.05
C MET A 66 -9.35 8.95 -13.30
N SER A 67 -9.24 9.97 -12.47
CA SER A 67 -10.38 10.57 -11.76
C SER A 67 -10.54 12.03 -12.17
N GLN A 68 -11.73 12.58 -12.01
CA GLN A 68 -11.98 14.01 -12.24
C GLN A 68 -11.80 14.80 -10.94
N GLY A 69 -11.09 15.91 -11.02
CA GLY A 69 -10.88 16.80 -9.88
C GLY A 69 -12.20 17.47 -9.49
N ALA A 70 -12.68 17.25 -8.27
CA ALA A 70 -13.97 17.79 -7.82
C ALA A 70 -14.06 19.33 -7.95
N ARG A 71 -12.94 20.04 -7.80
CA ARG A 71 -12.88 21.51 -7.91
C ARG A 71 -12.57 22.02 -9.32
N THR A 72 -11.77 21.27 -10.08
CA THR A 72 -11.21 21.75 -11.35
C THR A 72 -11.87 21.13 -12.58
N GLY A 73 -12.63 20.04 -12.43
CA GLY A 73 -13.17 19.22 -13.53
C GLY A 73 -12.10 18.47 -14.35
N LYS A 74 -10.84 18.90 -14.27
CA LYS A 74 -9.72 18.32 -15.01
C LYS A 74 -9.44 16.87 -14.58
N PRO A 75 -9.17 15.96 -15.54
CA PRO A 75 -8.80 14.60 -15.24
C PRO A 75 -7.39 14.55 -14.64
N TYR A 76 -7.17 13.72 -13.63
CA TYR A 76 -5.87 13.51 -12.99
C TYR A 76 -5.65 12.02 -12.69
N PRO A 77 -4.38 11.55 -12.68
CA PRO A 77 -4.06 10.18 -12.30
C PRO A 77 -4.26 10.01 -10.79
N ASN A 78 -5.24 9.18 -10.44
CA ASN A 78 -5.53 8.81 -9.08
C ASN A 78 -4.83 7.49 -8.73
N VAL A 79 -3.80 7.60 -7.89
CA VAL A 79 -3.04 6.45 -7.37
C VAL A 79 -3.32 6.33 -5.88
N ARG A 80 -3.94 5.22 -5.49
CA ARG A 80 -4.25 4.91 -4.10
C ARG A 80 -3.79 3.49 -3.76
N PRO A 81 -3.49 3.17 -2.49
CA PRO A 81 -3.25 1.79 -2.09
C PRO A 81 -4.48 0.92 -2.40
N ALA A 82 -4.25 -0.27 -2.93
CA ALA A 82 -5.32 -1.19 -3.29
C ALA A 82 -6.04 -1.72 -2.05
N ASP A 83 -7.34 -1.98 -2.16
CA ASP A 83 -8.14 -2.50 -1.05
C ASP A 83 -7.63 -3.86 -0.56
N LYS A 84 -7.03 -4.66 -1.45
CA LYS A 84 -6.33 -5.90 -1.09
C LYS A 84 -5.13 -5.64 -0.16
N SER A 85 -4.36 -4.58 -0.39
CA SER A 85 -3.24 -4.20 0.49
C SER A 85 -3.73 -3.77 1.86
N LEU A 86 -4.79 -2.94 1.91
CA LEU A 86 -5.42 -2.54 3.17
C LEU A 86 -5.93 -3.75 3.96
N LYS A 87 -6.57 -4.72 3.30
CA LYS A 87 -7.02 -5.97 3.93
C LYS A 87 -5.85 -6.75 4.54
N LYS A 88 -4.73 -6.87 3.82
CA LYS A 88 -3.53 -7.56 4.31
C LYS A 88 -2.97 -6.93 5.58
N ILE A 89 -2.79 -5.60 5.62
CA ILE A 89 -2.28 -4.96 6.84
C ILE A 89 -3.27 -5.08 8.00
N LYS A 90 -4.58 -4.97 7.76
CA LYS A 90 -5.61 -5.16 8.79
C LYS A 90 -5.61 -6.58 9.36
N ALA A 91 -5.45 -7.59 8.51
CA ALA A 91 -5.32 -8.98 8.93
C ALA A 91 -4.07 -9.17 9.79
N ARG A 92 -2.93 -8.65 9.32
CA ARG A 92 -1.67 -8.72 10.06
C ARG A 92 -1.76 -8.09 11.45
N LEU A 93 -2.38 -6.91 11.57
CA LEU A 93 -2.58 -6.26 12.87
C LEU A 93 -3.53 -7.04 13.77
N THR A 94 -4.50 -7.75 13.19
CA THR A 94 -5.43 -8.59 13.94
C THR A 94 -4.69 -9.79 14.55
N GLU A 95 -3.81 -10.43 13.79
CA GLU A 95 -2.94 -11.50 14.27
C GLU A 95 -1.98 -11.02 15.36
N LEU A 96 -1.32 -9.88 15.14
CA LEU A 96 -0.39 -9.29 16.10
C LEU A 96 -1.04 -8.83 17.40
N THR A 97 -2.37 -8.71 17.42
CA THR A 97 -3.17 -8.34 18.61
C THR A 97 -4.12 -9.45 19.04
N ALA A 98 -3.85 -10.69 18.64
CA ALA A 98 -4.68 -11.84 18.97
C ALA A 98 -4.78 -12.05 20.49
N ARG A 99 -5.86 -12.71 20.94
CA ARG A 99 -6.18 -12.88 22.36
C ARG A 99 -5.13 -13.70 23.10
N ASN A 100 -4.52 -14.69 22.45
CA ASN A 100 -3.46 -15.52 23.02
C ASN A 100 -2.18 -14.73 23.32
N LEU A 101 -2.01 -13.53 22.76
CA LEU A 101 -0.83 -12.69 22.98
C LEU A 101 -0.95 -11.80 24.23
N THR A 102 -2.01 -11.92 25.03
CA THR A 102 -2.16 -11.11 26.27
C THR A 102 -1.13 -11.46 27.35
N ALA A 103 -0.53 -12.65 27.28
CA ALA A 103 0.53 -13.09 28.18
C ALA A 103 1.91 -12.47 27.85
N ILE A 104 2.07 -11.90 26.65
CA ILE A 104 3.31 -11.28 26.19
C ILE A 104 3.40 -9.84 26.73
N PRO A 105 4.61 -9.29 27.00
CA PRO A 105 4.79 -7.88 27.29
C PRO A 105 4.08 -6.97 26.28
N LEU A 106 3.44 -5.91 26.79
CA LEU A 106 2.64 -5.01 25.94
C LEU A 106 3.51 -4.27 24.93
N GLU A 107 4.72 -3.89 25.35
CA GLU A 107 5.72 -3.23 24.52
C GLU A 107 6.11 -4.06 23.29
N ASP A 108 6.22 -5.38 23.43
CA ASP A 108 6.51 -6.28 22.31
C ASP A 108 5.37 -6.33 21.30
N VAL A 109 4.13 -6.40 21.79
CA VAL A 109 2.93 -6.39 20.95
C VAL A 109 2.86 -5.09 20.15
N VAL A 110 3.01 -3.94 20.84
CA VAL A 110 2.98 -2.63 20.18
C VAL A 110 4.18 -2.45 19.26
N GLY A 111 5.37 -2.89 19.64
CA GLY A 111 6.58 -2.84 18.82
C GLY A 111 6.41 -3.60 17.49
N ARG A 112 5.84 -4.80 17.53
CA ARG A 112 5.53 -5.60 16.33
C ARG A 112 4.47 -4.93 15.45
N MET A 113 3.41 -4.38 16.05
CA MET A 113 2.39 -3.61 15.33
C MET A 113 3.02 -2.39 14.63
N ASN A 114 3.83 -1.63 15.36
CA ASN A 114 4.49 -0.42 14.88
C ASN A 114 5.44 -0.72 13.72
N ARG A 115 6.24 -1.78 13.82
CA ARG A 115 7.13 -2.20 12.72
C ARG A 115 6.34 -2.50 11.44
N SER A 116 5.23 -3.22 11.58
CA SER A 116 4.35 -3.57 10.44
C SER A 116 3.66 -2.33 9.86
N LEU A 117 3.15 -1.43 10.71
CA LEU A 117 2.50 -0.19 10.29
C LEU A 117 3.47 0.78 9.62
N ARG A 118 4.69 0.94 10.16
CA ARG A 118 5.72 1.81 9.59
C ARG A 118 6.14 1.33 8.20
N GLY A 119 6.45 0.03 8.06
CA GLY A 119 6.81 -0.53 6.76
C GLY A 119 5.71 -0.35 5.72
N TRP A 120 4.46 -0.64 6.12
CA TRP A 120 3.30 -0.46 5.24
C TRP A 120 3.06 1.01 4.89
N ALA A 121 3.11 1.91 5.87
CA ALA A 121 2.91 3.33 5.66
C ALA A 121 4.00 3.91 4.74
N ASN A 122 5.27 3.60 4.98
CA ASN A 122 6.38 4.08 4.17
C ASN A 122 6.26 3.66 2.70
N TYR A 123 5.76 2.45 2.43
CA TYR A 123 5.57 1.97 1.06
C TYR A 123 4.33 2.58 0.39
N PHE A 124 3.20 2.69 1.11
CA PHE A 124 1.91 3.08 0.53
C PHE A 124 1.58 4.58 0.66
N HIS A 125 2.36 5.36 1.41
CA HIS A 125 2.16 6.80 1.62
C HIS A 125 2.60 7.58 0.39
N TYR A 126 1.71 7.59 -0.59
CA TYR A 126 1.89 8.28 -1.86
C TYR A 126 0.60 8.97 -2.30
N ARG A 127 0.70 10.22 -2.76
CA ARG A 127 -0.39 11.03 -3.37
C ARG A 127 -1.77 10.86 -2.73
N ASN A 128 -2.66 10.04 -3.31
CA ASN A 128 -4.06 9.95 -2.88
C ASN A 128 -4.30 8.84 -1.84
N SER A 129 -3.36 8.67 -0.92
CA SER A 129 -3.39 7.61 0.09
C SER A 129 -4.09 8.02 1.39
N SER A 130 -4.36 9.30 1.63
CA SER A 130 -4.89 9.85 2.89
C SER A 130 -6.10 9.09 3.46
N GLN A 131 -7.09 8.78 2.62
CA GLN A 131 -8.28 8.04 3.06
C GLN A 131 -7.96 6.60 3.50
N ILE A 132 -7.11 5.90 2.73
CA ILE A 132 -6.73 4.52 3.02
C ILE A 132 -5.82 4.45 4.25
N MET A 133 -4.91 5.42 4.41
CA MET A 133 -4.10 5.61 5.61
C MET A 133 -4.99 5.85 6.84
N GLY A 134 -6.03 6.66 6.71
CA GLY A 134 -7.02 6.88 7.76
C GLY A 134 -7.71 5.58 8.21
N LYS A 135 -8.10 4.73 7.26
CA LYS A 135 -8.70 3.41 7.54
C LYS A 135 -7.72 2.45 8.24
N ALA A 136 -6.45 2.48 7.88
CA ALA A 136 -5.41 1.68 8.53
C ALA A 136 -5.16 2.16 9.97
N ARG A 137 -5.06 3.48 10.16
CA ARG A 137 -4.91 4.12 11.48
C ARG A 137 -6.06 3.75 12.43
N GLN A 138 -7.30 3.91 11.98
CA GLN A 138 -8.48 3.59 12.79
C GLN A 138 -8.49 2.12 13.20
N HIS A 139 -8.17 1.22 12.26
CA HIS A 139 -8.08 -0.21 12.57
C HIS A 139 -6.99 -0.51 13.61
N ALA A 140 -5.81 0.11 13.48
CA ALA A 140 -4.74 -0.06 14.45
C ALA A 140 -5.15 0.37 15.86
N GLU A 141 -5.78 1.55 16.00
CA GLU A 141 -6.28 2.05 17.28
C GLU A 141 -7.34 1.11 17.88
N ASP A 142 -8.27 0.62 17.06
CA ASP A 142 -9.32 -0.29 17.51
C ASP A 142 -8.77 -1.64 17.94
N ARG A 143 -7.76 -2.16 17.23
CA ARG A 143 -7.08 -3.40 17.57
C ARG A 143 -6.29 -3.29 18.86
N LEU A 144 -5.51 -2.23 19.04
CA LEU A 144 -4.77 -2.00 20.28
C LEU A 144 -5.74 -1.86 21.46
N ARG A 145 -6.80 -1.05 21.31
CA ARG A 145 -7.80 -0.89 22.37
C ARG A 145 -8.53 -2.19 22.72
N THR A 146 -8.83 -3.01 21.72
CA THR A 146 -9.43 -4.33 21.95
C THR A 146 -8.47 -5.27 22.68
N HIS A 147 -7.17 -5.21 22.37
CA HIS A 147 -6.15 -5.98 23.08
C HIS A 147 -6.03 -5.53 24.54
N LEU A 148 -5.98 -4.22 24.81
CA LEU A 148 -5.97 -3.65 26.16
C LEU A 148 -7.23 -4.02 26.95
N LEU A 149 -8.41 -3.95 26.33
CA LEU A 149 -9.67 -4.38 26.95
C LEU A 149 -9.57 -5.82 27.46
N LYS A 150 -9.06 -6.73 26.61
CA LYS A 150 -8.91 -8.14 26.97
C LYS A 150 -7.84 -8.36 28.04
N ARG A 151 -6.70 -7.68 27.93
CA ARG A 151 -5.57 -7.78 28.87
C ARG A 151 -5.97 -7.32 30.28
N TYR A 152 -6.64 -6.17 30.38
CA TYR A 152 -7.05 -5.57 31.66
C TYR A 152 -8.46 -5.98 32.11
N LYS A 153 -9.05 -6.99 31.46
CA LYS A 153 -10.39 -7.55 31.78
C LYS A 153 -11.48 -6.46 31.91
N VAL A 154 -11.47 -5.48 31.01
CA VAL A 154 -12.45 -4.39 31.00
C VAL A 154 -13.79 -4.91 30.47
N LYS A 155 -14.88 -4.61 31.19
CA LYS A 155 -16.21 -5.20 30.98
C LYS A 155 -16.75 -5.06 29.55
N ASN A 156 -16.60 -3.89 28.93
CA ASN A 156 -17.16 -3.63 27.60
C ASN A 156 -16.37 -2.58 26.81
N ARG A 157 -16.73 -2.43 25.53
CA ARG A 157 -16.06 -1.53 24.59
C ARG A 157 -16.19 -0.05 24.95
N LYS A 158 -17.31 0.36 25.56
CA LYS A 158 -17.57 1.74 26.00
C LYS A 158 -16.62 2.11 27.15
N ALA A 159 -16.49 1.24 28.14
CA ALA A 159 -15.54 1.41 29.24
C ALA A 159 -14.09 1.47 28.74
N ALA A 160 -13.73 0.67 27.73
CA ALA A 160 -12.39 0.75 27.14
C ALA A 160 -12.12 2.03 26.34
N LEU A 161 -13.15 2.66 25.75
CA LEU A 161 -12.99 3.97 25.10
C LEU A 161 -12.71 5.08 26.11
N ILE A 162 -13.33 5.00 27.29
CA ILE A 162 -13.12 5.95 28.39
C ILE A 162 -11.76 5.70 29.05
N ARG A 163 -11.43 4.43 29.34
CA ARG A 163 -10.20 4.05 30.04
C ARG A 163 -8.94 4.16 29.16
N PHE A 164 -9.09 3.97 27.85
CA PHE A 164 -7.99 4.05 26.89
C PHE A 164 -8.35 5.04 25.77
N PRO A 165 -8.33 6.35 26.08
CA PRO A 165 -8.60 7.39 25.10
C PRO A 165 -7.56 7.36 23.99
N ARG A 166 -7.91 7.95 22.84
CA ARG A 166 -7.05 7.93 21.65
C ARG A 166 -5.66 8.51 21.92
N ARG A 167 -5.59 9.54 22.76
CA ARG A 167 -4.35 10.21 23.17
C ARG A 167 -3.36 9.23 23.79
N ASP A 168 -3.82 8.46 24.77
CA ASP A 168 -3.00 7.51 25.53
C ASP A 168 -2.44 6.38 24.65
N LEU A 169 -3.18 5.96 23.62
CA LEU A 169 -2.68 4.98 22.65
C LEU A 169 -1.34 5.41 22.04
N TYR A 170 -1.17 6.72 21.81
CA TYR A 170 0.05 7.28 21.26
C TYR A 170 1.06 7.66 22.35
N GLU A 171 0.61 8.37 23.38
CA GLU A 171 1.51 8.95 24.39
C GLU A 171 1.99 7.92 25.42
N GLN A 172 1.11 7.06 25.93
CA GLN A 172 1.44 6.08 26.97
C GLN A 172 1.84 4.73 26.39
N TYR A 173 1.11 4.26 25.38
CA TYR A 173 1.32 2.93 24.80
C TYR A 173 2.24 2.95 23.58
N GLY A 174 2.64 4.12 23.08
CA GLY A 174 3.63 4.26 22.02
C GLY A 174 3.18 3.77 20.64
N LEU A 175 1.88 3.76 20.33
CA LEU A 175 1.38 3.38 19.00
C LEU A 175 1.96 4.33 17.92
N TYR A 176 2.34 3.78 16.78
CA TYR A 176 2.82 4.59 15.66
C TYR A 176 1.69 5.41 15.03
N LYS A 177 1.91 6.71 14.89
CA LYS A 177 0.98 7.64 14.23
C LYS A 177 1.14 7.55 12.71
N VAL A 178 0.25 6.79 12.08
CA VAL A 178 0.19 6.65 10.62
C VAL A 178 -0.05 8.03 9.98
N PRO A 179 0.76 8.43 8.97
CA PRO A 179 0.57 9.71 8.30
C PRO A 179 -0.71 9.67 7.47
N THR A 180 -1.67 10.52 7.81
CA THR A 180 -2.97 10.62 7.11
C THR A 180 -3.05 11.78 6.14
N VAL A 181 -2.03 12.63 6.12
CA VAL A 181 -1.88 13.71 5.15
C VAL A 181 -0.76 13.29 4.22
N ALA A 182 -1.07 12.99 2.97
CA ALA A 182 -0.06 12.86 1.95
C ALA A 182 0.45 14.26 1.60
N GLY A 183 1.69 14.56 1.97
CA GLY A 183 2.42 15.67 1.36
C GLY A 183 2.64 15.39 -0.12
N TRP A 184 2.84 16.44 -0.92
CA TRP A 184 3.32 16.34 -2.30
C TRP A 184 4.79 15.91 -2.32
N ASN A 185 5.12 14.75 -1.75
CA ASN A 185 6.48 14.25 -1.81
C ASN A 185 6.65 13.54 -3.15
N SER A 186 7.67 13.98 -3.90
CA SER A 186 8.20 13.28 -5.07
C SER A 186 8.44 11.82 -4.71
N ALA A 187 8.05 10.91 -5.60
CA ALA A 187 8.31 9.49 -5.42
C ALA A 187 9.81 9.30 -5.12
N HIS A 188 10.15 8.59 -4.04
CA HIS A 188 11.52 8.12 -3.84
C HIS A 188 11.89 7.21 -5.02
N PRO A 189 12.87 7.57 -5.86
CA PRO A 189 13.53 6.58 -6.69
C PRO A 189 14.44 5.81 -5.75
N SER A 190 14.12 4.55 -5.44
CA SER A 190 15.15 3.60 -5.02
C SER A 190 16.02 3.28 -6.24
N VAL A 191 16.83 4.25 -6.66
CA VAL A 191 17.97 4.03 -7.53
C VAL A 191 19.17 4.48 -6.71
N SER A 192 19.85 3.49 -6.13
CA SER A 192 21.23 3.66 -5.67
C SER A 192 22.02 4.31 -6.80
N ARG A 193 22.39 5.59 -6.64
CA ARG A 193 23.43 6.20 -7.45
C ARG A 193 24.71 5.42 -7.17
N ALA A 194 25.05 4.50 -8.06
CA ALA A 194 26.41 4.03 -8.16
C ALA A 194 27.26 5.27 -8.49
N SER A 195 28.19 5.57 -7.59
CA SER A 195 29.22 6.57 -7.78
C SER A 195 30.09 6.17 -8.97
N GLU A 196 29.96 6.86 -10.10
CA GLU A 196 30.99 6.89 -11.13
C GLU A 196 32.23 7.56 -10.53
N SER A 197 33.18 6.74 -10.10
CA SER A 197 34.55 7.18 -9.85
C SER A 197 35.21 7.37 -11.21
N ARG A 198 35.32 8.62 -11.62
CA ARG A 198 36.17 9.07 -12.71
C ARG A 198 37.63 8.90 -12.25
N VAL A 199 38.28 7.83 -12.70
CA VAL A 199 39.76 7.74 -12.67
C VAL A 199 40.26 8.12 -14.05
N ARG A 200 41.21 9.06 -14.04
CA ARG A 200 41.92 9.61 -15.19
C ARG A 200 42.87 8.58 -15.80
#